data_AF-A0AAV2J765-F1
#
_entry.id   AF-A0AAV2J765-F1
#
_cell.length_a   1.000
_cell.length_b   1.000
_cell.length_c   1.000
_cell.angle_alpha   90.00
_cell.angle_beta   90.00
_cell.angle_gamma   90.00
#
_symmetry.space_group_name_H-M   'P 1'
#
loop_
_entity.id
_entity.type
_entity.pdbx_description
1 polymer ?
#
loop_
_entity_poly.entity_id
_entity_poly.type
_entity_poly.pdbx_seq_one_letter_code
_entity_poly.pdbx_strand_id
1 'polypeptide(L)'
;MPMAKRRSRIEQYVKDGKDLTKWNTFVALETYVQLQEKFGWDAFKKVFAAYHTMKDVPKDNKSKMNLYAVTFSEAVGMDLSEFFKAWGWPIEGDTEKKLSRLPAWNDHPMTKYN
;
A
#
# COMPACT_ATOMS: atom_id res chain seq x y z
N MET A 1 -0.55 -3.94 19.59
CA MET A 1 0.87 -3.55 19.80
C MET A 1 0.91 -2.09 20.24
N PRO A 2 1.75 -1.68 21.20
CA PRO A 2 1.80 -0.28 21.66
C PRO A 2 2.12 0.69 20.52
N MET A 3 1.38 1.81 20.42
CA MET A 3 1.53 2.81 19.35
C MET A 3 2.96 3.37 19.23
N ALA A 4 3.66 3.52 20.36
CA ALA A 4 5.05 3.98 20.39
C ALA A 4 6.00 3.03 19.62
N LYS A 5 5.80 1.71 19.74
CA LYS A 5 6.62 0.72 19.03
C LYS A 5 6.36 0.74 17.52
N ARG A 6 5.10 0.95 17.13
CA ARG A 6 4.71 1.07 15.71
C ARG A 6 5.36 2.30 15.08
N ARG A 7 5.25 3.45 15.76
CA ARG A 7 5.85 4.71 15.31
C ARG A 7 7.37 4.62 15.16
N SER A 8 8.06 4.12 16.18
CA SER A 8 9.52 3.96 16.14
C SER A 8 9.98 3.07 14.98
N ARG A 9 9.22 2.03 14.64
CA ARG A 9 9.51 1.18 13.47
C ARG A 9 9.34 1.92 12.14
N ILE A 10 8.28 2.72 11.99
CA ILE A 10 8.06 3.53 10.79
C ILE A 10 9.18 4.57 10.65
N GLU A 11 9.51 5.28 11.74
CA GLU A 11 10.57 6.29 11.78
C GLU A 11 11.93 5.70 11.41
N GLN A 12 12.28 4.54 11.96
CA GLN A 12 13.52 3.85 11.62
C GLN A 12 13.56 3.43 10.15
N TYR A 13 12.46 2.87 9.63
CA TYR A 13 12.37 2.49 8.22
C TYR A 13 12.52 3.69 7.27
N VAL A 14 11.89 4.81 7.61
CA VAL A 14 12.02 6.08 6.87
C VAL A 14 13.46 6.56 6.90
N LYS A 15 14.11 6.57 8.08
CA LYS A 15 15.50 6.98 8.26
C LYS A 15 16.47 6.11 7.44
N ASP A 16 16.16 4.83 7.29
CA ASP A 16 16.94 3.87 6.52
C ASP A 16 16.71 3.96 5.00
N GLY A 17 16.00 5.01 4.54
CA GLY A 17 15.83 5.35 3.12
C GLY A 17 14.57 4.76 2.48
N LYS A 18 13.61 4.26 3.26
CA LYS A 18 12.42 3.57 2.75
C LYS A 18 12.79 2.40 1.80
N ASP A 19 13.86 1.70 2.16
CA ASP A 19 14.44 0.61 1.36
C ASP A 19 13.62 -0.67 1.51
N LEU A 20 12.89 -1.04 0.46
CA LEU A 20 12.04 -2.23 0.43
C LEU A 20 12.81 -3.53 0.75
N THR A 21 14.12 -3.60 0.51
CA THR A 21 14.92 -4.78 0.86
C THR A 21 15.06 -5.00 2.36
N LYS A 22 14.81 -3.95 3.17
CA LYS A 22 14.80 -3.99 4.64
C LYS A 22 13.42 -4.26 5.22
N TRP A 23 12.42 -4.60 4.39
CA TRP A 23 11.09 -5.00 4.85
C TRP A 23 11.14 -6.30 5.65
N ASN A 24 11.18 -6.17 6.97
CA ASN A 24 10.82 -7.27 7.85
C ASN A 24 9.29 -7.39 7.97
N THR A 25 8.82 -8.53 8.47
CA THR A 25 7.39 -8.85 8.64
C THR A 25 6.60 -7.72 9.32
N PHE A 26 7.19 -7.05 10.31
CA PHE A 26 6.51 -6.00 11.05
C PHE A 26 6.45 -4.67 10.29
N VAL A 27 7.48 -4.31 9.51
CA VAL A 27 7.46 -3.10 8.68
C VAL A 27 6.42 -3.24 7.59
N ALA A 28 6.41 -4.40 6.91
CA ALA A 28 5.38 -4.71 5.91
C ALA A 28 3.97 -4.64 6.52
N LEU A 29 3.79 -5.20 7.73
CA LEU A 29 2.51 -5.18 8.43
C LEU A 29 1.99 -3.76 8.69
N GLU A 30 2.84 -2.78 8.99
CA GLU A 30 2.39 -1.40 9.22
C GLU A 30 1.68 -0.80 8.00
N THR A 31 2.12 -1.14 6.78
CA THR A 31 1.46 -0.71 5.54
C THR A 31 0.01 -1.20 5.51
N TYR A 32 -0.23 -2.47 5.86
CA TYR A 32 -1.57 -3.06 5.91
C TYR A 32 -2.41 -2.53 7.07
N VAL A 33 -1.81 -2.25 8.23
CA VAL A 33 -2.54 -1.67 9.36
C VAL A 33 -3.03 -0.27 9.01
N GLN A 34 -2.22 0.55 8.33
CA GLN A 34 -2.66 1.89 7.90
C GLN A 34 -3.82 1.83 6.89
N LEU A 35 -3.83 0.84 5.98
CA LEU A 35 -4.97 0.58 5.11
C LEU A 35 -6.21 0.14 5.92
N GLN A 36 -6.04 -0.73 6.91
CA GLN A 36 -7.12 -1.20 7.77
C GLN A 36 -7.70 -0.07 8.64
N GLU A 37 -6.87 0.82 9.17
CA GLU A 37 -7.28 1.98 9.96
C GLU A 37 -8.09 2.98 9.12
N LYS A 38 -7.76 3.16 7.83
CA LYS A 38 -8.47 4.07 6.93
C LYS A 38 -9.75 3.47 6.35
N PHE A 39 -9.70 2.23 5.87
CA PHE A 39 -10.76 1.63 5.04
C PHE A 39 -11.50 0.47 5.70
N GLY A 40 -11.06 0.03 6.88
CA GLY A 40 -11.66 -1.09 7.60
C GLY A 40 -11.40 -2.45 6.97
N TRP A 41 -11.92 -3.49 7.61
CA TRP A 41 -11.76 -4.89 7.15
C TRP A 41 -12.57 -5.22 5.90
N ASP A 42 -13.62 -4.44 5.61
CA ASP A 42 -14.46 -4.65 4.42
C ASP A 42 -13.68 -4.42 3.12
N ALA A 43 -12.73 -3.48 3.11
CA ALA A 43 -11.85 -3.26 1.97
C ALA A 43 -11.02 -4.52 1.64
N PHE A 44 -10.44 -5.15 2.66
CA PHE A 44 -9.68 -6.40 2.48
C PHE A 44 -10.55 -7.53 1.95
N LYS A 45 -11.76 -7.69 2.48
CA LYS A 45 -12.72 -8.70 1.99
C LYS A 45 -13.05 -8.49 0.51
N LYS A 46 -13.27 -7.24 0.08
CA LYS A 46 -13.50 -6.91 -1.34
C LYS A 46 -12.30 -7.24 -2.22
N VAL A 47 -11.09 -6.91 -1.77
CA VAL A 47 -9.85 -7.21 -2.50
C VAL A 47 -9.65 -8.72 -2.65
N PHE A 48 -9.84 -9.49 -1.58
CA PHE A 48 -9.70 -10.94 -1.64
C PHE A 48 -10.78 -11.60 -2.51
N ALA A 49 -12.01 -11.10 -2.45
CA ALA A 49 -13.09 -11.55 -3.34
C ALA A 49 -12.73 -11.30 -4.83
N ALA A 50 -12.15 -10.14 -5.15
CA ALA A 50 -11.68 -9.85 -6.50
C ALA A 50 -10.61 -10.87 -6.96
N TYR A 51 -9.65 -11.20 -6.10
CA TYR A 51 -8.62 -12.19 -6.42
C TYR A 51 -9.17 -13.59 -6.71
N HIS A 52 -10.24 -14.03 -6.04
CA HIS A 52 -10.85 -15.33 -6.34
C HIS A 52 -11.40 -15.45 -7.76
N THR A 53 -11.76 -14.32 -8.38
CA THR A 53 -12.29 -14.26 -9.75
C THR A 53 -11.24 -13.85 -10.80
N MET A 54 -10.06 -13.43 -10.35
CA MET A 54 -9.04 -12.86 -11.21
C MET A 54 -8.31 -13.94 -12.01
N LYS A 55 -8.12 -13.68 -13.30
CA LYS A 55 -7.31 -14.50 -14.20
C LYS A 55 -6.02 -13.75 -14.53
N ASP A 56 -5.03 -14.49 -15.04
CA ASP A 56 -3.77 -13.92 -15.54
C ASP A 56 -2.99 -13.09 -14.51
N VAL A 57 -2.97 -13.57 -13.25
CA VAL A 57 -2.20 -12.95 -12.17
C VAL A 57 -0.69 -13.00 -12.52
N PRO A 58 0.03 -11.87 -12.46
CA PRO A 58 1.47 -11.84 -12.73
C PRO A 58 2.25 -12.75 -11.80
N LYS A 59 3.42 -13.22 -12.27
CA LYS A 59 4.28 -14.13 -11.48
C LYS A 59 5.34 -13.39 -10.68
N ASP A 60 5.87 -12.29 -11.22
CA ASP A 60 6.90 -11.49 -10.58
C ASP A 60 6.33 -10.55 -9.49
N ASN A 61 7.19 -10.18 -8.55
CA ASN A 61 6.77 -9.40 -7.38
C ASN A 61 6.39 -7.96 -7.74
N LYS A 62 7.10 -7.34 -8.69
CA LYS A 62 6.85 -5.93 -9.05
C LYS A 62 5.46 -5.79 -9.65
N SER A 63 5.09 -6.64 -10.59
CA SER A 63 3.76 -6.62 -11.20
C SER A 63 2.67 -7.03 -10.20
N LYS A 64 2.93 -7.95 -9.26
CA LYS A 64 1.99 -8.25 -8.16
C LYS A 64 1.74 -7.05 -7.25
N MET A 65 2.77 -6.29 -6.92
CA MET A 65 2.64 -5.08 -6.09
C MET A 65 1.82 -4.00 -6.80
N ASN A 66 2.05 -3.81 -8.10
CA ASN A 66 1.27 -2.90 -8.93
C ASN A 66 -0.19 -3.35 -9.07
N LEU A 67 -0.41 -4.64 -9.32
CA LEU A 67 -1.75 -5.22 -9.34
C LEU A 67 -2.48 -5.01 -8.01
N TYR A 68 -1.83 -5.26 -6.88
CA TYR A 68 -2.40 -5.01 -5.55
C TYR A 68 -2.76 -3.54 -5.35
N ALA A 69 -1.89 -2.61 -5.74
CA ALA A 69 -2.18 -1.19 -5.67
C ALA A 69 -3.43 -0.82 -6.49
N VAL A 70 -3.57 -1.38 -7.70
CA VAL A 70 -4.76 -1.19 -8.54
C VAL A 70 -6.01 -1.78 -7.89
N THR A 71 -5.97 -3.08 -7.55
CA THR A 71 -7.13 -3.80 -7.00
C THR A 71 -7.63 -3.15 -5.71
N PHE A 72 -6.73 -2.76 -4.82
CA PHE A 72 -7.11 -2.12 -3.56
C PHE A 72 -7.71 -0.73 -3.81
N SER A 73 -7.06 0.10 -4.63
CA SER A 73 -7.54 1.44 -4.98
C SER A 73 -8.95 1.39 -5.59
N GLU A 74 -9.20 0.45 -6.50
CA GLU A 74 -10.53 0.24 -7.09
C GLU A 74 -11.56 -0.25 -6.07
N ALA A 75 -11.18 -1.12 -5.14
CA ALA A 75 -12.07 -1.63 -4.10
C ALA A 75 -12.52 -0.55 -3.10
N VAL A 76 -11.69 0.48 -2.87
CA VAL A 76 -11.99 1.59 -1.95
C VAL A 76 -12.36 2.89 -2.66
N GLY A 77 -12.28 2.95 -3.99
CA GLY A 77 -12.60 4.13 -4.79
C GLY A 77 -11.66 5.32 -4.56
N MET A 78 -10.39 5.08 -4.24
CA MET A 78 -9.39 6.11 -3.92
C MET A 78 -8.04 5.71 -4.50
N ASP A 79 -7.29 6.66 -5.05
CA ASP A 79 -5.94 6.41 -5.57
C ASP A 79 -4.94 6.29 -4.40
N LEU A 80 -4.35 5.10 -4.27
CA LEU A 80 -3.37 4.74 -3.24
C LEU A 80 -1.93 4.69 -3.76
N SER A 81 -1.67 5.09 -5.01
CA SER A 81 -0.35 5.02 -5.65
C SER A 81 0.73 5.73 -4.82
N GLU A 82 0.49 6.99 -4.44
CA GLU A 82 1.43 7.78 -3.62
C GLU A 82 1.64 7.19 -2.22
N PHE A 83 0.60 6.60 -1.62
CA PHE A 83 0.73 5.89 -0.36
C PHE A 83 1.70 4.70 -0.46
N PHE A 84 1.54 3.86 -1.49
CA PHE A 84 2.43 2.70 -1.68
C PHE A 84 3.86 3.14 -2.04
N LYS A 85 4.03 4.18 -2.84
CA LYS A 85 5.36 4.77 -3.12
C LYS A 85 6.03 5.30 -1.85
N ALA A 86 5.27 5.98 -0.97
CA ALA A 86 5.80 6.47 0.30
C ALA A 86 6.28 5.33 1.23
N TRP A 87 5.79 4.12 0.99
CA TRP A 87 6.26 2.88 1.62
C TRP A 87 7.41 2.18 0.88
N GLY A 88 7.90 2.73 -0.22
CA GLY A 88 9.02 2.19 -1.02
C GLY A 88 8.59 1.19 -2.10
N TRP A 89 7.29 1.09 -2.42
CA TRP A 89 6.83 0.17 -3.45
C TRP A 89 7.22 0.66 -4.85
N PRO A 90 7.63 -0.24 -5.77
CA PRO A 90 7.98 0.10 -7.14
C PRO A 90 6.71 0.28 -8.00
N ILE A 91 5.87 1.25 -7.65
CA ILE A 91 4.68 1.61 -8.41
C ILE A 91 5.11 2.20 -9.76
N GLU A 92 4.57 1.65 -10.83
CA GLU A 92 4.89 2.03 -12.21
C GLU A 92 3.98 3.15 -12.70
N GLY A 93 4.50 3.97 -13.62
CA GLY A 93 3.74 5.11 -14.15
C GLY A 93 2.43 4.72 -14.84
N ASP A 94 2.32 3.51 -15.38
CA ASP A 94 1.07 3.02 -15.97
C ASP A 94 0.01 2.69 -14.90
N THR A 95 0.43 2.22 -13.72
CA THR A 95 -0.44 2.05 -12.56
C THR A 95 -0.97 3.41 -12.09
N GLU A 96 -0.12 4.43 -11.99
CA GLU A 96 -0.53 5.78 -11.61
C GLU A 96 -1.51 6.38 -12.60
N LYS A 97 -1.21 6.30 -13.91
CA LYS A 97 -2.13 6.77 -14.95
C LYS A 97 -3.50 6.10 -14.83
N LYS A 98 -3.53 4.79 -14.60
CA LYS A 98 -4.78 4.04 -14.43
C LYS A 98 -5.57 4.50 -13.20
N LEU A 99 -4.89 4.84 -12.12
CA LEU A 99 -5.50 5.24 -10.85
C LEU A 99 -5.85 6.73 -10.78
N SER A 100 -5.25 7.58 -11.62
CA SER A 100 -5.47 9.03 -11.64
C SER A 100 -6.92 9.49 -11.84
N ARG A 101 -7.80 8.57 -12.29
CA ARG A 101 -9.25 8.78 -12.38
C ARG A 101 -9.97 8.79 -11.01
N LEU A 102 -9.33 8.29 -9.96
CA LEU A 102 -9.85 8.21 -8.60
C LEU A 102 -9.36 9.41 -7.78
N PRO A 103 -10.10 9.84 -6.73
CA PRO A 103 -9.61 10.87 -5.82
C PRO A 103 -8.32 10.42 -5.13
N ALA A 104 -7.30 11.27 -5.10
CA ALA A 104 -6.01 10.99 -4.47
C ALA A 104 -6.07 11.00 -2.95
N TRP A 105 -5.40 10.05 -2.30
CA TRP A 105 -5.25 10.03 -0.84
C TRP A 105 -4.13 10.98 -0.35
N ASN A 106 -4.35 12.28 -0.49
CA ASN A 106 -3.32 13.30 -0.23
C ASN A 106 -2.88 13.43 1.24
N ASP A 107 -3.68 12.96 2.19
CA ASP A 107 -3.42 13.06 3.64
C ASP A 107 -3.02 11.70 4.27
N HIS A 108 -2.48 10.79 3.47
CA HIS A 108 -2.12 9.45 3.95
C HIS A 108 -1.09 9.50 5.09
N PRO A 109 -1.04 8.52 6.01
CA PRO A 109 -0.21 8.60 7.22
C PRO A 109 1.28 8.81 6.95
N MET A 110 1.77 8.31 5.82
CA MET A 110 3.18 8.46 5.44
C MET A 110 3.59 9.90 5.03
N THR A 111 2.65 10.82 4.80
CA THR A 111 2.97 12.23 4.47
C THR A 111 3.73 12.95 5.57
N LYS A 112 3.62 12.48 6.82
CA LYS A 112 4.33 13.01 7.99
C LYS A 112 5.83 12.72 7.98
N TYR A 113 6.28 11.89 7.05
CA TYR A 113 7.66 11.39 6.92
C TYR A 113 8.26 11.74 5.55
N ASN A 114 7.71 12.77 4.90
CA ASN A 114 8.21 13.36 3.67
C ASN A 114 9.08 14.58 3.96
#